data_AF-A0A821I100-F1
#
_entry.id   AF-A0A821I100-F1
#
_cell.length_a   1.000
_cell.length_b   1.000
_cell.length_c   1.000
_cell.angle_alpha   90.00
_cell.angle_beta   90.00
_cell.angle_gamma   90.00
#
_symmetry.space_group_name_H-M   'P 1'
#
loop_
_entity.id
_entity.type
_entity.pdbx_description
1 polymer ?
#
loop_
_entity_poly.entity_id
_entity_poly.type
_entity_poly.pdbx_seq_one_letter_code
_entity_poly.pdbx_strand_id
1 'polypeptide(L)'
;MDQILWPAHCIQGTEDAALHKDLDVISSSSRVIHIRKGTDPDIDSYSAFADNYGAKTTELHNMLTERNVTQVFIAGLATDYCVTFTALDAFNLNYITYVVKDA
;
A
#
# COMPACT_ATOMS: atom_id res chain seq x y z
N MET A 1 12.22 -9.11 -8.42
CA MET A 1 11.16 -9.73 -9.23
C MET A 1 11.04 -8.88 -10.49
N ASP A 2 10.82 -9.49 -11.64
CA ASP A 2 10.70 -8.74 -12.89
C ASP A 2 9.35 -8.01 -12.95
N GLN A 3 9.30 -6.84 -13.59
CA GLN A 3 8.06 -6.12 -13.84
C GLN A 3 7.17 -6.94 -14.78
N ILE A 4 5.88 -7.01 -14.47
CA ILE A 4 4.87 -7.73 -15.24
C ILE A 4 3.86 -6.72 -15.80
N LEU A 5 3.30 -7.02 -16.97
CA LEU A 5 2.17 -6.28 -17.53
C LEU A 5 0.85 -6.87 -17.03
N TRP A 6 -0.01 -5.99 -16.55
CA TRP A 6 -1.34 -6.35 -16.04
C TRP A 6 -2.44 -5.92 -17.01
N PRO A 7 -3.62 -6.56 -16.97
CA PRO A 7 -4.83 -5.96 -17.51
C PRO A 7 -5.05 -4.57 -16.92
N ALA A 8 -5.76 -3.70 -17.64
CA ALA A 8 -6.14 -2.41 -17.09
C ALA A 8 -7.01 -2.62 -15.84
N HIS A 9 -6.60 -2.02 -14.72
CA HIS A 9 -7.27 -2.14 -13.43
C HIS A 9 -7.02 -0.88 -12.59
N CYS A 10 -7.88 -0.64 -11.60
CA CYS A 10 -7.81 0.48 -10.66
C CYS A 10 -7.60 1.86 -11.33
N ILE A 11 -8.18 2.06 -12.52
CA ILE A 11 -8.03 3.30 -13.28
C ILE A 11 -8.64 4.47 -12.48
N GLN A 12 -7.88 5.57 -12.36
CA GLN A 12 -8.28 6.73 -11.58
C GLN A 12 -9.68 7.25 -11.99
N GLY A 13 -10.55 7.43 -10.99
CA GLY A 13 -11.91 7.95 -11.17
C GLY A 13 -12.94 6.93 -11.67
N THR A 14 -12.55 5.67 -11.86
CA THR A 14 -13.47 4.59 -12.26
C THR A 14 -14.03 3.84 -11.04
N GLU A 15 -15.12 3.10 -11.24
CA GLU A 15 -15.69 2.21 -10.21
C GLU A 15 -14.70 1.12 -9.78
N ASP A 16 -13.87 0.62 -10.71
CA ASP A 16 -12.86 -0.40 -10.44
C ASP A 16 -11.76 0.08 -9.46
N ALA A 17 -11.56 1.40 -9.34
CA ALA A 17 -10.64 1.99 -8.37
C ALA A 17 -11.28 2.26 -7.00
N ALA A 18 -12.58 1.98 -6.82
CA ALA A 18 -13.25 2.18 -5.55
C ALA A 18 -12.84 1.08 -4.55
N LEU A 19 -12.80 1.44 -3.25
CA LEU A 19 -12.73 0.43 -2.20
C LEU A 19 -13.98 -0.44 -2.24
N HIS A 20 -13.83 -1.73 -1.94
CA HIS A 20 -14.96 -2.65 -1.91
C HIS A 20 -16.03 -2.15 -0.93
N LYS A 21 -17.30 -2.19 -1.33
CA LYS A 21 -18.44 -1.64 -0.55
C LYS A 21 -18.59 -2.20 0.86
N ASP A 22 -18.13 -3.44 1.07
CA ASP A 22 -18.22 -4.14 2.36
C ASP A 22 -16.98 -3.90 3.25
N LEU A 23 -15.99 -3.13 2.76
CA LEU A 23 -14.87 -2.69 3.57
C LEU A 23 -15.37 -1.65 4.57
N ASP A 24 -15.74 -2.11 5.76
CA ASP A 24 -16.06 -1.27 6.90
C ASP A 24 -14.78 -0.74 7.55
N VAL A 25 -14.08 0.11 6.82
CA VAL A 25 -13.14 1.04 7.43
C VAL A 25 -13.99 2.09 8.12
N ILE A 26 -13.91 2.18 9.46
CA ILE A 26 -14.66 3.15 10.28
C ILE A 26 -14.52 4.55 9.66
N SER A 27 -15.46 4.89 8.77
CA SER A 27 -15.39 6.01 7.82
C SER A 27 -15.59 7.35 8.53
N SER A 28 -15.68 7.31 9.85
CA SER A 28 -15.93 8.40 10.78
C SER A 28 -14.84 8.54 11.86
N SER A 29 -13.77 7.74 11.82
CA SER A 29 -12.61 7.95 12.70
C SER A 29 -11.55 8.78 11.99
N SER A 30 -11.07 9.86 12.62
CA SER A 30 -9.93 10.68 12.18
C SER A 30 -8.59 9.93 12.05
N ARG A 31 -8.62 8.61 12.17
CA ARG A 31 -7.48 7.69 12.16
C ARG A 31 -7.28 6.98 10.82
N VAL A 32 -8.29 6.99 9.93
CA VAL A 32 -8.17 6.38 8.60
C VAL A 32 -7.46 7.35 7.66
N ILE A 33 -6.43 6.85 6.97
CA ILE A 33 -5.65 7.58 5.97
C ILE A 33 -5.68 6.79 4.68
N HIS A 34 -5.92 7.48 3.56
CA HIS A 34 -5.87 6.88 2.24
C HIS A 34 -4.57 7.29 1.54
N ILE A 35 -3.74 6.30 1.20
CA ILE A 35 -2.55 6.48 0.37
C ILE A 35 -2.84 5.90 -1.01
N ARG A 36 -2.64 6.69 -2.06
CA ARG A 36 -2.72 6.23 -3.45
C ARG A 36 -1.31 5.95 -3.96
N LYS A 37 -1.17 4.87 -4.74
CA LYS A 37 0.09 4.43 -5.35
C LYS A 37 -0.13 4.07 -6.82
N GLY A 38 0.93 3.95 -7.60
CA GLY A 38 0.86 3.61 -9.02
C GLY A 38 0.18 4.71 -9.87
N THR A 39 0.35 5.97 -9.47
CA THR A 39 -0.28 7.12 -10.14
C THR A 39 0.57 7.73 -11.24
N ASP A 40 1.84 7.34 -11.32
CA ASP A 40 2.76 7.76 -12.36
C ASP A 40 2.62 6.81 -13.57
N PRO A 41 2.36 7.31 -14.79
CA PRO A 41 2.16 6.45 -15.96
C PRO A 41 3.42 5.68 -16.38
N ASP A 42 4.62 6.13 -15.98
CA ASP A 42 5.90 5.56 -16.43
C ASP A 42 6.46 4.53 -15.45
N ILE A 43 5.88 4.40 -14.25
CA ILE A 43 6.43 3.56 -13.19
C ILE A 43 5.33 2.99 -12.28
N ASP A 44 5.38 1.67 -12.10
CA ASP A 44 4.48 0.95 -11.22
C ASP A 44 4.94 1.00 -9.76
N SER A 45 4.02 0.76 -8.82
CA SER A 45 4.27 0.82 -7.39
C SER A 45 3.43 -0.25 -6.69
N TYR A 46 4.03 -1.41 -6.43
CA TYR A 46 3.40 -2.47 -5.65
C TYR A 46 3.36 -2.11 -4.16
N SER A 47 4.48 -1.64 -3.63
CA SER A 47 4.59 -1.21 -2.24
C SER A 47 3.77 0.04 -1.98
N ALA A 48 3.14 0.12 -0.81
CA ALA A 48 2.51 1.35 -0.35
C ALA A 48 3.53 2.42 0.11
N PHE A 49 4.83 2.11 0.20
CA PHE A 49 5.89 3.03 0.64
C PHE A 49 6.62 3.70 -0.52
N ALA A 50 6.90 2.98 -1.59
CA ALA A 50 7.67 3.49 -2.71
C ALA A 50 7.27 2.82 -4.04
N ASP A 51 7.67 3.43 -5.14
CA ASP A 51 7.58 2.81 -6.45
C ASP A 51 8.57 1.64 -6.63
N ASN A 52 8.40 0.88 -7.70
CA ASN A 52 9.15 -0.36 -7.93
C ASN A 52 10.66 -0.14 -8.16
N TYR A 53 11.11 1.10 -8.41
CA TYR A 53 12.54 1.44 -8.50
C TYR A 53 13.06 2.21 -7.27
N GLY A 54 12.21 2.48 -6.28
CA GLY A 54 12.53 3.30 -5.12
C GLY A 54 12.84 4.76 -5.45
N ALA A 55 12.43 5.24 -6.63
CA ALA A 55 12.74 6.59 -7.11
C ALA A 55 11.85 7.66 -6.47
N LYS A 56 10.58 7.32 -6.22
CA LYS A 56 9.58 8.13 -5.54
C LYS A 56 8.99 7.35 -4.38
N THR A 57 8.78 8.06 -3.29
CA THR A 57 8.14 7.54 -2.07
C THR A 57 6.74 8.12 -1.95
N THR A 58 5.85 7.36 -1.34
CA THR A 58 4.57 7.89 -0.86
C THR A 58 4.77 8.62 0.47
N GLU A 59 3.72 9.26 0.97
CA GLU A 59 3.73 9.94 2.25
C GLU A 59 3.67 8.97 3.45
N LEU A 60 3.46 7.66 3.21
CA LEU A 60 3.14 6.69 4.26
C LEU A 60 4.23 6.62 5.33
N HIS A 61 5.51 6.52 4.94
CA HIS A 61 6.61 6.43 5.90
C HIS A 61 6.67 7.67 6.81
N ASN A 62 6.59 8.85 6.22
CA ASN A 62 6.62 10.11 6.96
C ASN A 62 5.45 10.20 7.94
N MET A 63 4.24 9.87 7.48
CA MET A 63 3.03 9.89 8.31
C MET A 63 3.09 8.91 9.50
N LEU A 64 3.67 7.73 9.30
CA LEU A 64 3.87 6.74 10.37
C LEU A 64 4.93 7.21 11.36
N THR A 65 6.04 7.76 10.88
CA THR A 65 7.14 8.26 11.70
C THR A 65 6.71 9.46 12.56
N GLU A 66 5.98 10.42 11.99
CA GLU A 66 5.39 11.56 12.73
C GLU A 66 4.46 11.11 13.87
N ARG A 67 3.85 9.93 13.72
CA ARG A 67 2.96 9.31 14.72
C ARG A 67 3.68 8.36 15.68
N ASN A 68 5.02 8.27 15.59
CA ASN A 68 5.85 7.35 16.38
C ASN A 68 5.41 5.88 16.25
N VAL A 69 4.95 5.47 15.07
CA VAL A 69 4.60 4.07 14.81
C VAL A 69 5.87 3.25 14.71
N THR A 70 5.93 2.14 15.45
CA THR A 70 7.06 1.21 15.44
C THR A 70 6.70 -0.18 14.91
N GLN A 71 5.41 -0.49 14.82
CA GLN A 71 4.90 -1.79 14.38
C GLN A 71 3.80 -1.59 13.35
N VAL A 72 3.80 -2.44 12.32
CA VAL A 72 2.78 -2.44 11.27
C VAL A 72 2.21 -3.84 11.07
N PHE A 73 0.89 -3.88 10.89
CA PHE A 73 0.15 -5.08 10.53
C PHE A 73 -0.40 -4.86 9.11
N ILE A 74 -0.08 -5.78 8.21
CA ILE A 74 -0.40 -5.66 6.79
C ILE A 74 -1.35 -6.79 6.42
N ALA A 75 -2.47 -6.41 5.82
CA ALA A 75 -3.54 -7.27 5.34
C ALA A 75 -4.06 -6.73 4.01
N GLY A 76 -4.78 -7.56 3.24
CA GLY A 76 -5.39 -7.17 1.97
C GLY A 76 -4.82 -7.93 0.77
N LEU A 77 -4.83 -7.28 -0.40
CA LEU A 77 -4.62 -7.95 -1.69
C LEU A 77 -3.63 -7.19 -2.60
N ALA A 78 -2.90 -7.87 -3.48
CA ALA A 78 -2.68 -9.32 -3.50
C ALA A 78 -1.52 -9.72 -2.56
N THR A 79 -1.59 -10.90 -1.94
CA THR A 79 -0.62 -11.36 -0.94
C THR A 79 0.81 -11.38 -1.49
N ASP A 80 0.98 -11.86 -2.72
CA ASP A 80 2.26 -12.06 -3.42
C ASP A 80 2.80 -10.80 -4.11
N TYR A 81 2.03 -9.72 -4.18
CA TYR A 81 2.44 -8.42 -4.73
C TYR A 81 2.33 -7.33 -3.67
N CYS A 82 1.26 -6.52 -3.70
CA CYS A 82 1.13 -5.31 -2.90
C CYS A 82 1.37 -5.56 -1.41
N VAL A 83 0.88 -6.67 -0.85
CA VAL A 83 1.10 -7.04 0.55
C VAL A 83 2.57 -7.37 0.80
N THR A 84 3.15 -8.29 0.02
CA THR A 84 4.55 -8.71 0.18
C THR A 84 5.52 -7.54 0.02
N PHE A 85 5.37 -6.73 -1.03
CA PHE A 85 6.26 -5.59 -1.28
C PHE A 85 6.13 -4.52 -0.20
N THR A 86 4.91 -4.23 0.26
CA THR A 86 4.70 -3.31 1.40
C THR A 86 5.34 -3.84 2.68
N ALA A 87 5.25 -5.14 2.94
CA ALA A 87 5.85 -5.77 4.11
C ALA A 87 7.38 -5.76 4.06
N LEU A 88 7.97 -6.02 2.90
CA LEU A 88 9.42 -5.96 2.71
C LEU A 88 9.94 -4.53 2.90
N ASP A 89 9.27 -3.53 2.34
CA ASP A 89 9.65 -2.13 2.54
C ASP A 89 9.48 -1.70 3.99
N ALA A 90 8.40 -2.09 4.66
CA ALA A 90 8.22 -1.82 6.08
C ALA A 90 9.36 -2.41 6.92
N PHE A 91 9.75 -3.65 6.64
CA PHE A 91 10.88 -4.29 7.29
C PHE A 91 12.20 -3.53 7.04
N ASN A 92 12.47 -3.14 5.78
CA ASN A 92 13.66 -2.37 5.41
C ASN A 92 13.69 -0.97 6.05
N LEU A 93 12.53 -0.38 6.33
CA LEU A 93 12.36 0.87 7.06
C LEU A 93 12.39 0.70 8.59
N ASN A 94 12.73 -0.49 9.09
CA ASN A 94 12.87 -0.84 10.50
C ASN A 94 11.56 -0.88 11.31
N TYR A 95 10.41 -1.09 10.68
CA TYR A 95 9.18 -1.42 11.40
C TYR A 95 9.16 -2.90 11.81
N ILE A 96 8.67 -3.18 13.01
CA ILE A 96 8.27 -4.55 13.37
C ILE A 96 7.07 -4.90 12.49
N THR A 97 7.25 -5.86 11.59
CA THR A 97 6.31 -6.07 10.48
C THR A 97 5.62 -7.42 10.61
N TYR A 98 4.29 -7.39 10.56
CA TYR A 98 3.43 -8.58 10.58
C TYR A 98 2.55 -8.62 9.33
N VAL A 99 2.45 -9.79 8.70
CA VAL A 99 1.46 -10.06 7.65
C VAL A 99 0.36 -10.92 8.25
N VAL A 100 -0.88 -10.44 8.19
CA VAL A 100 -2.07 -11.16 8.66
C VAL A 100 -2.57 -12.03 7.51
N LYS A 101 -2.30 -13.34 7.59
CA LYS A 101 -2.49 -14.28 6.47
C LYS A 101 -3.94 -14.70 6.22
N ASP A 102 -4.79 -14.59 7.23
CA ASP A 102 -6.18 -15.04 7.26
C ASP A 102 -7.19 -13.87 7.20
N ALA A 103 -6.70 -12.67 6.91
CA ALA A 103 -7.49 -11.47 6.68
C ALA A 103 -8.06 -11.39 5.26
#